data_AF-A0AA38R2Y2-F1
#
_entry.id   AF-A0AA38R2Y2-F1
#
_cell.length_a   1.000
_cell.length_b   1.000
_cell.length_c   1.000
_cell.angle_alpha   90.00
_cell.angle_beta   90.00
_cell.angle_gamma   90.00
#
_symmetry.space_group_name_H-M   'P 1'
#
loop_
_entity.id
_entity.type
_entity.pdbx_description
1 polymer ?
#
loop_
_entity_poly.entity_id
_entity_poly.type
_entity_poly.pdbx_seq_one_letter_code
_entity_poly.pdbx_strand_id
1 'polypeptide(L)'
;MSLLFRSDAGVRLFRSLLPLFQEDPLVKSTLVPETIGRSEGKPNWWKAAVIYQIYVPSFKDTNGDGYGDLRGVIEKLGYLKELGINIIWLSPIFDSPMYDMGYDIADYYKVNPVFGSMEDVDDLLRQAHKMGLRVVLDIAMNHTSVEHSWFKKTLEAFQAQGGSHKVELAKKAIASKGRDAARIPIPWDRSQETSGGFTVGAAKPWLPMHPNFTEFCTESQRRNPASIWMFYRDLISLRKQHKALVYGAYQLVDPQHESVYAYTRTDGHETYFVVLNFTDDLVEWDTPVEHRGVWSVVISNFGRATLDQELGAKIELGPFDGIIFRRESG
;
A
#
# COMPACT_ATOMS: atom_id res chain seq x y z
N MET A 1 -2.68 -12.39 -5.70
CA MET A 1 -2.90 -13.09 -4.41
C MET A 1 -1.61 -12.92 -3.64
N SER A 2 -1.59 -12.12 -2.57
CA SER A 2 -0.35 -11.69 -1.92
C SER A 2 -0.01 -12.57 -0.71
N LEU A 3 1.25 -13.00 -0.60
CA LEU A 3 1.74 -13.89 0.46
C LEU A 3 2.48 -13.10 1.54
N LEU A 4 2.07 -13.28 2.81
CA LEU A 4 2.68 -12.65 3.98
C LEU A 4 3.71 -13.59 4.60
N PHE A 5 5.00 -13.25 4.53
CA PHE A 5 6.06 -14.02 5.16
C PHE A 5 6.22 -13.61 6.64
N ARG A 6 6.18 -14.60 7.55
CA ARG A 6 6.19 -14.37 9.01
C ARG A 6 7.45 -14.85 9.74
N SER A 7 8.37 -15.58 9.10
CA SER A 7 9.65 -16.02 9.66
C SER A 7 10.52 -16.73 8.60
N ASP A 8 11.82 -16.93 8.89
CA ASP A 8 12.80 -17.68 8.06
C ASP A 8 12.39 -19.14 7.76
N ALA A 9 11.40 -19.68 8.47
CA ALA A 9 10.84 -21.01 8.19
C ALA A 9 9.87 -21.04 6.99
N GLY A 10 9.28 -19.89 6.60
CA GLY A 10 8.31 -19.81 5.51
C GLY A 10 8.91 -20.05 4.12
N VAL A 11 10.20 -19.73 3.94
CA VAL A 11 10.94 -19.96 2.69
C VAL A 11 11.37 -21.42 2.55
N ARG A 12 11.57 -22.14 3.67
CA ARG A 12 11.95 -23.57 3.66
C ARG A 12 10.76 -24.51 3.40
N LEU A 13 9.56 -24.18 3.89
CA LEU A 13 8.36 -25.00 3.68
C LEU A 13 7.89 -25.01 2.22
N PHE A 14 8.15 -23.93 1.47
CA PHE A 14 7.81 -23.86 0.04
C PHE A 14 8.75 -24.72 -0.83
N ARG A 15 10.01 -24.94 -0.41
CA ARG A 15 10.94 -25.86 -1.08
C ARG A 15 10.64 -27.34 -0.81
N SER A 16 10.01 -27.68 0.32
CA SER A 16 9.71 -29.08 0.68
C SER A 16 8.41 -29.63 0.08
N LEU A 17 7.56 -28.80 -0.52
CA LEU A 17 6.26 -29.23 -1.08
C LEU A 17 6.29 -29.46 -2.61
N LEU A 18 7.40 -29.18 -3.28
CA LEU A 18 7.51 -29.29 -4.73
C LEU A 18 7.59 -30.74 -5.31
N PRO A 19 8.05 -31.78 -4.57
CA PRO A 19 8.03 -33.14 -5.11
C PRO A 19 6.65 -33.82 -5.09
N LEU A 20 5.63 -33.22 -4.44
CA LEU A 20 4.30 -33.83 -4.27
C LEU A 20 3.28 -33.46 -5.36
N PHE A 21 3.67 -32.67 -6.35
CA PHE A 21 2.81 -32.29 -7.48
C PHE A 21 3.14 -33.04 -8.79
N GLN A 22 4.04 -34.02 -8.73
CA GLN A 22 4.27 -34.96 -9.82
C GLN A 22 3.74 -36.33 -9.38
N GLU A 23 2.60 -36.68 -9.97
CA GLU A 23 1.96 -38.01 -9.99
C GLU A 23 1.05 -38.36 -8.80
N ASP A 24 -0.23 -37.94 -8.88
CA ASP A 24 -1.34 -38.74 -8.33
C ASP A 24 -2.67 -38.44 -9.07
N PRO A 25 -3.36 -39.44 -9.66
CA PRO A 25 -4.67 -39.28 -10.31
C PRO A 25 -5.86 -38.97 -9.37
N LEU A 26 -5.66 -38.72 -8.07
CA LEU A 26 -6.74 -38.49 -7.09
C LEU A 26 -7.16 -37.02 -6.88
N VAL A 27 -7.06 -36.14 -7.89
CA VAL A 27 -7.60 -34.77 -7.82
C VAL A 27 -9.12 -34.73 -8.10
N LYS A 28 -9.88 -35.61 -7.46
CA LYS A 28 -11.33 -35.47 -7.28
C LYS A 28 -11.67 -35.78 -5.84
N SER A 29 -12.25 -34.78 -5.19
CA SER A 29 -12.70 -34.71 -3.80
C SER A 29 -11.62 -34.26 -2.80
N THR A 30 -12.02 -33.29 -1.98
CA THR A 30 -11.32 -32.76 -0.81
C THR A 30 -10.19 -31.78 -1.12
N LEU A 31 -10.48 -30.48 -0.99
CA LEU A 31 -9.60 -29.44 -0.42
C LEU A 31 -10.28 -28.06 -0.56
N VAL A 32 -11.36 -27.86 0.20
CA VAL A 32 -11.59 -26.54 0.83
C VAL A 32 -11.43 -26.82 2.31
N PRO A 33 -10.33 -26.39 2.96
CA PRO A 33 -10.29 -26.37 4.41
C PRO A 33 -11.34 -25.36 4.87
N GLU A 34 -12.51 -25.87 5.29
CA GLU A 34 -13.38 -25.10 6.15
C GLU A 34 -12.57 -24.62 7.35
N THR A 35 -12.72 -23.33 7.67
CA THR A 35 -12.12 -22.63 8.81
C THR A 35 -10.61 -22.38 8.78
N ILE A 36 -10.22 -21.24 8.16
CA ILE A 36 -9.13 -20.42 8.71
C ILE A 36 -9.59 -20.03 10.13
N GLY A 37 -9.09 -20.73 11.14
CA GLY A 37 -9.49 -20.54 12.53
C GLY A 37 -9.46 -19.07 12.93
N ARG A 38 -10.64 -18.53 13.26
CA ARG A 38 -10.72 -17.34 14.12
C ARG A 38 -10.05 -17.74 15.43
N SER A 39 -8.97 -17.07 15.82
CA SER A 39 -8.56 -17.14 17.23
C SER A 39 -9.66 -16.48 18.04
N GLU A 40 -10.53 -17.28 18.66
CA GLU A 40 -11.56 -16.76 19.56
C GLU A 40 -10.91 -15.83 20.59
N GLY A 41 -11.44 -14.61 20.71
CA GLY A 41 -11.01 -13.62 21.70
C GLY A 41 -9.79 -12.75 21.37
N LYS A 42 -9.03 -13.00 20.29
CA LYS A 42 -7.93 -12.09 19.86
C LYS A 42 -8.28 -11.37 18.57
N PRO A 43 -8.33 -10.02 18.56
CA PRO A 43 -8.60 -9.28 17.34
C PRO A 43 -7.51 -9.54 16.29
N ASN A 44 -7.93 -9.73 15.05
CA ASN A 44 -7.03 -9.96 13.92
C ASN A 44 -6.08 -8.78 13.75
N TRP A 45 -4.81 -8.95 14.14
CA TRP A 45 -3.76 -7.91 14.09
C TRP A 45 -3.65 -7.22 12.71
N TRP A 46 -3.93 -7.94 11.61
CA TRP A 46 -3.85 -7.41 10.25
C TRP A 46 -4.92 -6.35 9.95
N LYS A 47 -6.04 -6.32 10.70
CA LYS A 47 -7.05 -5.24 10.60
C LYS A 47 -6.53 -3.92 11.15
N ALA A 48 -5.63 -3.97 12.13
CA ALA A 48 -4.96 -2.79 12.70
C ALA A 48 -3.72 -2.37 11.91
N ALA A 49 -3.18 -3.25 11.06
CA ALA A 49 -1.95 -2.97 10.34
C ALA A 49 -2.15 -1.86 9.30
N VAL A 50 -1.20 -0.93 9.25
CA VAL A 50 -1.09 0.06 8.18
C VAL A 50 -0.08 -0.45 7.15
N ILE A 51 -0.52 -0.52 5.89
CA ILE A 51 0.26 -1.07 4.78
C ILE A 51 0.75 0.09 3.90
N TYR A 52 2.03 0.07 3.54
CA TYR A 52 2.60 0.96 2.53
C TYR A 52 2.99 0.15 1.30
N GLN A 53 2.39 0.45 0.15
CA GLN A 53 2.76 -0.19 -1.10
C GLN A 53 3.97 0.51 -1.71
N ILE A 54 4.96 -0.26 -2.13
CA ILE A 54 6.15 0.24 -2.82
C ILE A 54 6.15 -0.29 -4.25
N TYR A 55 6.11 0.64 -5.20
CA TYR A 55 6.46 0.36 -6.57
C TYR A 55 7.96 0.56 -6.76
N VAL A 56 8.72 -0.54 -6.71
CA VAL A 56 10.19 -0.54 -6.60
C VAL A 56 10.89 0.32 -7.65
N PRO A 57 10.54 0.26 -8.96
CA PRO A 57 11.19 1.06 -10.01
C PRO A 57 11.20 2.56 -9.74
N SER A 58 10.27 3.08 -8.95
CA SER A 58 10.08 4.52 -8.71
C SER A 58 10.30 4.93 -7.27
N PHE A 59 10.76 4.01 -6.42
CA PHE A 59 10.90 4.30 -5.00
C PHE A 59 12.21 5.00 -4.69
N LYS A 60 13.36 4.34 -4.85
CA LYS A 60 14.70 4.91 -4.63
C LYS A 60 15.72 4.11 -5.41
N ASP A 61 16.54 4.79 -6.21
CA ASP A 61 17.66 4.23 -6.97
C ASP A 61 18.97 4.52 -6.21
N THR A 62 19.77 3.49 -5.99
CA THR A 62 21.05 3.56 -5.26
C THR A 62 22.28 3.30 -6.12
N ASN A 63 22.12 2.86 -7.37
CA ASN A 63 23.23 2.52 -8.26
C ASN A 63 23.39 3.52 -9.42
N GLY A 64 22.41 4.41 -9.62
CA GLY A 64 22.43 5.44 -10.65
C GLY A 64 22.16 4.91 -12.05
N ASP A 65 21.30 3.90 -12.21
CA ASP A 65 20.86 3.39 -13.50
C ASP A 65 19.51 3.97 -13.97
N GLY A 66 18.86 4.77 -13.10
CA GLY A 66 17.56 5.41 -13.34
C GLY A 66 16.37 4.60 -12.83
N TYR A 67 16.57 3.40 -12.28
CA TYR A 67 15.53 2.53 -11.72
C TYR A 67 15.72 2.35 -10.23
N GLY A 68 14.61 2.41 -9.49
CA GLY A 68 14.63 2.10 -8.08
C GLY A 68 14.90 0.61 -7.84
N ASP A 69 15.59 0.32 -6.74
CA ASP A 69 16.12 -1.00 -6.42
C ASP A 69 15.85 -1.39 -4.96
N LEU A 70 16.12 -2.65 -4.61
CA LEU A 70 15.86 -3.18 -3.27
C LEU A 70 16.75 -2.54 -2.20
N ARG A 71 17.96 -2.08 -2.54
CA ARG A 71 18.85 -1.37 -1.61
C ARG A 71 18.26 0.00 -1.27
N GLY A 72 17.64 0.67 -2.23
CA GLY A 72 16.88 1.89 -2.01
C GLY A 72 15.69 1.68 -1.08
N VAL A 73 15.00 0.54 -1.17
CA VAL A 73 13.95 0.18 -0.20
C VAL A 73 14.54 0.03 1.21
N ILE A 74 15.67 -0.68 1.34
CA ILE A 74 16.37 -0.87 2.61
C ILE A 74 16.75 0.48 3.25
N GLU A 75 17.35 1.40 2.48
CA GLU A 75 17.76 2.72 2.96
C GLU A 75 16.60 3.52 3.57
N LYS A 76 15.38 3.31 3.09
CA LYS A 76 14.19 4.06 3.51
C LYS A 76 13.30 3.31 4.50
N LEU A 77 13.72 2.14 5.01
CA LEU A 77 12.97 1.45 6.08
C LEU A 77 12.79 2.32 7.31
N GLY A 78 13.80 3.13 7.66
CA GLY A 78 13.72 4.10 8.77
C GLY A 78 12.60 5.13 8.56
N TYR A 79 12.46 5.64 7.33
CA TYR A 79 11.38 6.56 6.95
C TYR A 79 10.00 5.90 7.08
N LEU A 80 9.84 4.66 6.61
CA LEU A 80 8.56 3.93 6.70
C LEU A 80 8.20 3.65 8.17
N LYS A 81 9.21 3.33 8.98
CA LYS A 81 9.02 3.12 10.42
C LYS A 81 8.58 4.40 11.13
N GLU A 82 9.21 5.52 10.81
CA GLU A 82 8.88 6.86 11.34
C GLU A 82 7.45 7.26 10.99
N LEU A 83 7.01 7.01 9.74
CA LEU A 83 5.63 7.25 9.31
C LEU A 83 4.60 6.37 10.05
N GLY A 84 5.05 5.28 10.69
CA GLY A 84 4.22 4.40 11.51
C GLY A 84 3.73 3.14 10.80
N ILE A 85 4.31 2.80 9.65
CA ILE A 85 3.94 1.64 8.83
C ILE A 85 4.20 0.32 9.56
N ASN A 86 3.36 -0.69 9.31
CA ASN A 86 3.51 -2.04 9.82
C ASN A 86 3.94 -3.04 8.75
N ILE A 87 3.43 -2.88 7.53
CA ILE A 87 3.63 -3.83 6.43
C ILE A 87 4.04 -3.06 5.19
N ILE A 88 5.07 -3.55 4.52
CA ILE A 88 5.49 -3.13 3.19
C ILE A 88 4.89 -4.13 2.20
N TRP A 89 4.18 -3.64 1.19
CA TRP A 89 3.74 -4.45 0.06
C TRP A 89 4.54 -4.06 -1.17
N LEU A 90 5.44 -4.93 -1.62
CA LEU A 90 6.21 -4.68 -2.83
C LEU A 90 5.37 -5.05 -4.06
N SER A 91 5.41 -4.20 -5.09
CA SER A 91 5.07 -4.61 -6.47
C SER A 91 5.93 -5.81 -6.89
N PRO A 92 5.59 -6.51 -8.00
CA PRO A 92 6.39 -7.64 -8.46
C PRO A 92 7.86 -7.26 -8.63
N ILE A 93 8.75 -8.04 -8.02
CA ILE A 93 10.22 -7.88 -8.09
C ILE A 93 10.89 -9.05 -8.81
N PHE A 94 10.10 -9.99 -9.33
CA PHE A 94 10.59 -11.22 -9.94
C PHE A 94 11.18 -10.96 -11.33
N ASP A 95 12.01 -11.89 -11.80
CA ASP A 95 12.56 -11.86 -13.14
C ASP A 95 11.45 -11.75 -14.20
N SER A 96 11.59 -10.76 -15.06
CA SER A 96 10.55 -10.31 -15.99
C SER A 96 11.18 -9.52 -17.14
N PRO A 97 10.68 -9.66 -18.38
CA PRO A 97 11.07 -8.80 -19.49
C PRO A 97 10.46 -7.40 -19.40
N MET A 98 9.66 -7.13 -18.36
CA MET A 98 9.11 -5.81 -18.02
C MET A 98 8.09 -5.25 -19.01
N TYR A 99 7.45 -6.09 -19.83
CA TYR A 99 6.41 -5.63 -20.77
C TYR A 99 5.16 -5.09 -20.05
N ASP A 100 4.86 -5.61 -18.86
CA ASP A 100 3.85 -5.07 -17.94
C ASP A 100 4.48 -4.69 -16.58
N MET A 101 5.69 -4.13 -16.63
CA MET A 101 6.37 -3.60 -15.45
C MET A 101 6.46 -4.60 -14.28
N GLY A 102 6.80 -5.86 -14.59
CA GLY A 102 7.05 -6.92 -13.61
C GLY A 102 5.89 -7.87 -13.37
N TYR A 103 4.68 -7.57 -13.86
CA TYR A 103 3.53 -8.51 -13.73
C TYR A 103 3.61 -9.67 -14.73
N ASP A 104 4.38 -9.51 -15.81
CA ASP A 104 4.75 -10.56 -16.75
C ASP A 104 5.99 -11.34 -16.26
N ILE A 105 5.80 -12.24 -15.29
CA ILE A 105 6.91 -12.94 -14.61
C ILE A 105 7.46 -14.08 -15.49
N ALA A 106 8.79 -14.09 -15.70
CA ALA A 106 9.52 -15.11 -16.45
C ALA A 106 10.16 -16.19 -15.54
N ASP A 107 10.51 -15.86 -14.31
CA ASP A 107 11.00 -16.80 -13.30
C ASP A 107 10.62 -16.35 -11.89
N TYR A 108 9.70 -17.08 -11.23
CA TYR A 108 9.22 -16.76 -9.88
C TYR A 108 10.27 -17.01 -8.77
N TYR A 109 11.40 -17.65 -9.08
CA TYR A 109 12.45 -17.98 -8.12
C TYR A 109 13.63 -17.02 -8.18
N LYS A 110 13.60 -16.04 -9.08
CA LYS A 110 14.65 -15.05 -9.26
C LYS A 110 14.08 -13.66 -9.11
N VAL A 111 14.91 -12.78 -8.56
CA VAL A 111 14.69 -11.34 -8.57
C VAL A 111 15.12 -10.80 -9.93
N ASN A 112 14.41 -9.79 -10.42
CA ASN A 112 14.83 -9.06 -11.61
C ASN A 112 16.19 -8.39 -11.34
N PRO A 113 17.23 -8.64 -12.15
CA PRO A 113 18.56 -8.06 -11.92
C PRO A 113 18.59 -6.53 -11.85
N VAL A 114 17.62 -5.84 -12.44
CA VAL A 114 17.46 -4.38 -12.33
C VAL A 114 17.18 -3.94 -10.88
N PHE A 115 16.46 -4.76 -10.11
CA PHE A 115 16.12 -4.44 -8.72
C PHE A 115 17.14 -4.97 -7.71
N GLY A 116 18.00 -5.89 -8.13
CA GLY A 116 19.04 -6.49 -7.32
C GLY A 116 19.07 -8.01 -7.38
N SER A 117 19.46 -8.62 -6.27
CA SER A 117 19.74 -10.05 -6.12
C SER A 117 18.83 -10.72 -5.08
N MET A 118 18.91 -12.05 -4.99
CA MET A 118 18.25 -12.79 -3.91
C MET A 118 18.85 -12.45 -2.54
N GLU A 119 20.15 -12.17 -2.47
CA GLU A 119 20.81 -11.70 -1.25
C GLU A 119 20.26 -10.34 -0.79
N ASP A 120 19.90 -9.45 -1.73
CA ASP A 120 19.27 -8.17 -1.40
C ASP A 120 17.85 -8.35 -0.83
N VAL A 121 17.11 -9.35 -1.31
CA VAL A 121 15.80 -9.71 -0.72
C VAL A 121 15.97 -10.24 0.70
N ASP A 122 16.91 -11.17 0.92
CA ASP A 122 17.19 -11.70 2.25
C ASP A 122 17.60 -10.59 3.22
N ASP A 123 18.41 -9.64 2.75
CA ASP A 123 18.81 -8.49 3.54
C ASP A 123 17.63 -7.55 3.85
N LEU A 124 16.79 -7.25 2.85
CA LEU A 124 15.58 -6.45 3.03
C LEU A 124 14.66 -7.06 4.09
N LEU A 125 14.38 -8.36 3.99
CA LEU A 125 13.54 -9.08 4.96
C LEU A 125 14.14 -8.99 6.36
N ARG A 126 15.44 -9.27 6.49
CA ARG A 126 16.15 -9.23 7.78
C ARG A 126 16.09 -7.85 8.42
N GLN A 127 16.38 -6.78 7.66
CA GLN A 127 16.39 -5.42 8.18
C GLN A 127 14.97 -4.91 8.48
N ALA A 128 14.00 -5.18 7.61
CA ALA A 128 12.60 -4.84 7.86
C ALA A 128 12.08 -5.52 9.14
N HIS A 129 12.31 -6.82 9.30
CA HIS A 129 11.90 -7.56 10.50
C HIS A 129 12.60 -7.06 11.76
N LYS A 130 13.88 -6.68 11.70
CA LYS A 130 14.60 -6.05 12.82
C LYS A 130 13.93 -4.74 13.28
N MET A 131 13.32 -4.00 12.36
CA MET A 131 12.56 -2.77 12.66
C MET A 131 11.08 -3.04 13.01
N GLY A 132 10.66 -4.31 13.06
CA GLY A 132 9.28 -4.72 13.31
C GLY A 132 8.33 -4.46 12.15
N LEU A 133 8.87 -4.26 10.94
CA LEU A 133 8.13 -4.18 9.68
C LEU A 133 7.96 -5.59 9.12
N ARG A 134 6.84 -5.86 8.45
CA ARG A 134 6.63 -7.10 7.67
C ARG A 134 6.67 -6.78 6.19
N VAL A 135 6.99 -7.78 5.36
CA VAL A 135 7.01 -7.63 3.90
C VAL A 135 6.01 -8.62 3.27
N VAL A 136 5.23 -8.11 2.33
CA VAL A 136 4.33 -8.86 1.46
C VAL A 136 4.83 -8.71 0.04
N LEU A 137 4.97 -9.84 -0.66
CA LEU A 137 5.32 -9.86 -2.08
C LEU A 137 4.05 -10.02 -2.92
N ASP A 138 3.97 -9.24 -3.99
CA ASP A 138 2.94 -9.43 -5.01
C ASP A 138 3.33 -10.56 -5.96
N ILE A 139 2.46 -11.56 -6.09
CA ILE A 139 2.69 -12.72 -6.96
C ILE A 139 1.52 -12.79 -7.95
N ALA A 140 1.83 -12.47 -9.21
CA ALA A 140 0.91 -12.61 -10.33
C ALA A 140 0.86 -14.07 -10.79
N MET A 141 -0.18 -14.80 -10.39
CA MET A 141 -0.37 -16.23 -10.75
C MET A 141 -1.44 -16.45 -11.83
N ASN A 142 -2.21 -15.42 -12.19
CA ASN A 142 -3.25 -15.54 -13.22
C ASN A 142 -2.66 -15.68 -14.64
N HIS A 143 -1.43 -15.24 -14.84
CA HIS A 143 -0.69 -15.31 -16.11
C HIS A 143 0.82 -15.38 -15.82
N THR A 144 1.61 -15.82 -16.81
CA THR A 144 3.08 -15.77 -16.80
C THR A 144 3.58 -15.02 -18.04
N SER A 145 4.84 -14.60 -18.06
CA SER A 145 5.47 -14.09 -19.27
C SER A 145 5.46 -15.11 -20.41
N VAL A 146 5.45 -14.62 -21.65
CA VAL A 146 5.75 -15.42 -22.84
C VAL A 146 7.18 -15.96 -22.84
N GLU A 147 8.06 -15.37 -22.03
CA GLU A 147 9.44 -15.83 -21.87
C GLU A 147 9.61 -16.92 -20.81
N HIS A 148 8.56 -17.19 -20.01
CA HIS A 148 8.57 -18.22 -18.98
C HIS A 148 8.79 -19.61 -19.60
N SER A 149 9.57 -20.46 -18.93
CA SER A 149 9.91 -21.81 -19.42
C SER A 149 8.67 -22.67 -19.72
N TRP A 150 7.64 -22.59 -18.87
CA TRP A 150 6.34 -23.25 -19.09
C TRP A 150 5.66 -22.82 -20.40
N PHE A 151 5.67 -21.51 -20.71
CA PHE A 151 5.07 -21.02 -21.95
C PHE A 151 5.86 -21.49 -23.17
N LYS A 152 7.20 -21.39 -23.14
CA LYS A 152 8.09 -21.85 -24.23
C LYS A 152 7.86 -23.33 -24.54
N LYS A 153 7.85 -24.20 -23.52
CA LYS A 153 7.57 -25.64 -23.68
C LYS A 153 6.18 -25.92 -24.25
N THR A 154 5.17 -25.17 -23.81
CA THR A 154 3.79 -25.30 -24.32
C THR A 154 3.70 -24.86 -25.78
N LEU A 155 4.39 -23.77 -26.13
CA LEU A 155 4.44 -23.26 -27.50
C LEU A 155 5.13 -24.25 -28.44
N GLU A 156 6.28 -24.81 -28.04
CA GLU A 156 6.97 -25.86 -28.79
C GLU A 156 6.06 -27.07 -29.04
N ALA A 157 5.36 -27.54 -28.00
CA ALA A 157 4.40 -28.63 -28.11
C ALA A 157 3.22 -28.29 -29.05
N PHE A 158 2.72 -27.05 -29.01
CA PHE A 158 1.61 -26.59 -29.84
C PHE A 158 2.02 -26.37 -31.31
N GLN A 159 3.23 -25.87 -31.55
CA GLN A 159 3.80 -25.70 -32.89
C GLN A 159 4.09 -27.04 -33.56
N ALA A 160 4.54 -28.03 -32.80
CA ALA A 160 4.66 -29.42 -33.27
C ALA A 160 3.31 -30.03 -33.72
N GLN A 161 2.18 -29.43 -33.32
CA GLN A 161 0.82 -29.85 -33.69
C GLN A 161 0.16 -28.94 -34.75
N GLY A 162 0.92 -28.05 -35.40
CA GLY A 162 0.46 -27.29 -36.58
C GLY A 162 -0.39 -26.04 -36.29
N GLY A 163 -0.43 -25.53 -35.05
CA GLY A 163 -1.22 -24.34 -34.72
C GLY A 163 -0.48 -23.02 -34.91
N SER A 164 -1.05 -22.07 -35.68
CA SER A 164 -0.53 -20.70 -35.80
C SER A 164 -1.63 -19.63 -35.67
N HIS A 165 -1.20 -18.39 -35.33
CA HIS A 165 -1.89 -17.09 -35.35
C HIS A 165 -2.35 -16.43 -34.02
N LYS A 166 -2.48 -17.13 -32.89
CA LYS A 166 -2.97 -16.51 -31.62
C LYS A 166 -1.91 -15.86 -30.70
N VAL A 167 -0.62 -16.10 -30.92
CA VAL A 167 0.47 -15.65 -30.03
C VAL A 167 0.75 -14.14 -30.16
N GLU A 168 0.61 -13.59 -31.36
CA GLU A 168 0.94 -12.18 -31.64
C GLU A 168 -0.11 -11.21 -31.09
N LEU A 169 -1.37 -11.66 -31.00
CA LEU A 169 -2.46 -10.92 -30.37
C LEU A 169 -2.34 -10.88 -28.83
N ALA A 170 -1.85 -11.96 -28.21
CA ALA A 170 -1.61 -12.01 -26.77
C ALA A 170 -0.54 -10.99 -26.33
N LYS A 171 0.51 -10.79 -27.14
CA LYS A 171 1.56 -9.78 -26.89
C LYS A 171 1.02 -8.34 -26.92
N LYS A 172 0.04 -8.05 -27.78
CA LYS A 172 -0.54 -6.70 -27.93
C LYS A 172 -1.58 -6.34 -26.86
N ALA A 173 -2.27 -7.32 -26.27
CA ALA A 173 -3.35 -7.07 -25.30
C ALA A 173 -2.87 -6.66 -23.89
N ILE A 174 -1.59 -6.90 -23.56
CA ILE A 174 -1.01 -6.60 -22.24
C ILE A 174 -0.79 -5.08 -22.05
N ALA A 175 -0.59 -4.33 -23.13
CA ALA A 175 -0.24 -2.91 -23.07
C ALA A 175 -1.45 -1.99 -23.33
N SER A 176 -2.31 -1.75 -22.34
CA SER A 176 -3.35 -0.72 -22.46
C SER A 176 -3.99 -0.32 -21.13
N LYS A 177 -3.52 0.81 -20.56
CA LYS A 177 -4.19 1.80 -19.69
C LYS A 177 -3.11 2.66 -19.01
N GLY A 178 -3.23 3.99 -19.10
CA GLY A 178 -2.28 4.93 -18.51
C GLY A 178 -2.30 4.84 -16.98
N ARG A 179 -1.24 4.29 -16.38
CA ARG A 179 -1.03 4.20 -14.92
C ARG A 179 0.13 5.06 -14.44
N ASP A 180 0.76 5.80 -15.34
CA ASP A 180 2.06 6.41 -15.11
C ASP A 180 2.03 7.55 -14.09
N ALA A 181 0.88 8.20 -13.88
CA ALA A 181 0.71 9.18 -12.81
C ALA A 181 1.01 8.59 -11.41
N ALA A 182 0.76 7.30 -11.18
CA ALA A 182 1.08 6.60 -9.93
C ALA A 182 2.48 5.97 -9.91
N ARG A 183 3.25 6.13 -11.00
CA ARG A 183 4.59 5.55 -11.20
C ARG A 183 5.68 6.60 -11.28
N ILE A 184 5.35 7.89 -11.14
CA ILE A 184 6.36 8.96 -11.07
C ILE A 184 7.34 8.67 -9.92
N PRO A 185 8.67 8.81 -10.14
CA PRO A 185 9.65 8.57 -9.10
C PRO A 185 9.45 9.45 -7.87
N ILE A 186 9.66 8.89 -6.68
CA ILE A 186 9.47 9.62 -5.42
C ILE A 186 10.56 10.67 -5.25
N PRO A 187 10.21 11.97 -5.12
CA PRO A 187 11.17 13.00 -4.76
C PRO A 187 11.48 12.91 -3.25
N TRP A 188 12.68 12.48 -2.90
CA TRP A 188 13.15 12.40 -1.53
C TRP A 188 13.60 13.74 -0.97
N ASP A 189 14.26 14.56 -1.79
CA ASP A 189 14.87 15.81 -1.37
C ASP A 189 15.02 16.79 -2.55
N ARG A 190 15.69 17.91 -2.31
CA ARG A 190 15.99 18.94 -3.33
C ARG A 190 17.44 18.89 -3.85
N SER A 191 18.21 17.86 -3.50
CA SER A 191 19.66 17.83 -3.75
C SER A 191 20.03 17.78 -5.23
N GLN A 192 19.13 17.30 -6.10
CA GLN A 192 19.34 17.19 -7.54
C GLN A 192 18.13 17.74 -8.30
N GLU A 193 18.38 18.71 -9.18
CA GLU A 193 17.34 19.41 -9.96
C GLU A 193 16.59 18.51 -10.94
N THR A 194 17.15 17.35 -11.30
CA THR A 194 16.59 16.44 -12.29
C THR A 194 15.94 15.19 -11.69
N SER A 195 16.20 14.88 -10.42
CA SER A 195 15.78 13.62 -9.79
C SER A 195 15.22 13.76 -8.38
N GLY A 196 15.42 14.90 -7.70
CA GLY A 196 14.94 15.11 -6.33
C GLY A 196 15.41 14.04 -5.34
N GLY A 197 16.65 13.57 -5.47
CA GLY A 197 17.22 12.53 -4.61
C GLY A 197 16.70 11.11 -4.87
N PHE A 198 15.86 10.91 -5.90
CA PHE A 198 15.44 9.58 -6.35
C PHE A 198 16.63 8.73 -6.77
N THR A 199 17.46 9.21 -7.70
CA THR A 199 18.66 8.53 -8.19
C THR A 199 19.93 9.21 -7.71
N VAL A 200 21.00 8.43 -7.60
CA VAL A 200 22.37 8.95 -7.43
C VAL A 200 23.02 9.20 -8.80
N GLY A 201 24.09 10.00 -8.82
CA GLY A 201 24.86 10.24 -10.04
C GLY A 201 24.13 11.07 -11.11
N ALA A 202 24.48 10.84 -12.37
CA ALA A 202 24.02 11.64 -13.52
C ALA A 202 22.91 10.98 -14.35
N ALA A 203 22.46 9.77 -13.97
CA ALA A 203 21.39 9.10 -14.69
C ALA A 203 20.08 9.86 -14.55
N LYS A 204 19.23 9.70 -15.56
CA LYS A 204 17.87 10.23 -15.55
C LYS A 204 16.94 9.16 -14.97
N PRO A 205 15.96 9.55 -14.15
CA PRO A 205 14.92 8.61 -13.73
C PRO A 205 14.22 8.00 -14.96
N TRP A 206 13.86 6.73 -14.86
CA TRP A 206 13.22 5.98 -15.95
C TRP A 206 11.88 6.59 -16.41
N LEU A 207 11.20 7.31 -15.52
CA LEU A 207 10.05 8.16 -15.81
C LEU A 207 10.31 9.59 -15.31
N PRO A 208 9.93 10.65 -16.05
CA PRO A 208 10.18 12.03 -15.61
C PRO A 208 9.60 12.35 -14.23
N MET A 209 10.31 13.19 -13.47
CA MET A 209 9.82 13.74 -12.21
C MET A 209 8.57 14.60 -12.44
N HIS A 210 7.70 14.69 -11.44
CA HIS A 210 6.59 15.64 -11.45
C HIS A 210 7.13 17.09 -11.48
N PRO A 211 6.56 18.03 -12.25
CA PRO A 211 7.10 19.40 -12.37
C PRO A 211 7.31 20.13 -11.04
N ASN A 212 6.44 19.88 -10.06
CA ASN A 212 6.48 20.54 -8.74
C ASN A 212 7.23 19.71 -7.68
N PHE A 213 8.07 18.74 -8.07
CA PHE A 213 8.68 17.81 -7.11
C PHE A 213 9.56 18.50 -6.07
N THR A 214 10.18 19.63 -6.40
CA THR A 214 11.01 20.41 -5.48
C THR A 214 10.18 21.02 -4.35
N GLU A 215 8.94 21.39 -4.61
CA GLU A 215 8.01 21.90 -3.60
C GLU A 215 7.53 20.76 -2.68
N PHE A 216 7.13 19.63 -3.28
CA PHE A 216 6.46 18.51 -2.59
C PHE A 216 7.35 17.29 -2.30
N CYS A 217 8.66 17.48 -2.16
CA CYS A 217 9.58 16.38 -1.81
C CYS A 217 9.44 15.92 -0.35
N THR A 218 9.87 14.69 -0.07
CA THR A 218 9.77 14.09 1.28
C THR A 218 10.47 14.94 2.33
N GLU A 219 11.65 15.49 2.02
CA GLU A 219 12.38 16.41 2.91
C GLU A 219 11.56 17.66 3.28
N SER A 220 10.92 18.33 2.31
CA SER A 220 10.13 19.53 2.58
C SER A 220 8.89 19.21 3.41
N GLN A 221 8.20 18.12 3.07
CA GLN A 221 7.00 17.68 3.80
C GLN A 221 7.36 17.30 5.25
N ARG A 222 8.50 16.65 5.50
CA ARG A 222 8.95 16.31 6.85
C ARG A 222 9.41 17.51 7.70
N ARG A 223 9.66 18.67 7.10
CA ARG A 223 10.03 19.90 7.83
C ARG A 223 8.84 20.81 8.12
N ASN A 224 7.74 20.67 7.37
CA ASN A 224 6.56 21.49 7.55
C ASN A 224 5.52 20.76 8.44
N PRO A 225 5.23 21.22 9.67
CA PRO A 225 4.22 20.62 10.55
C PRO A 225 2.81 20.55 9.95
N ALA A 226 2.48 21.45 9.02
CA ALA A 226 1.20 21.50 8.33
C ALA A 226 1.17 20.69 7.03
N SER A 227 2.18 19.86 6.76
CA SER A 227 2.27 19.08 5.53
C SER A 227 1.32 17.89 5.52
N ILE A 228 1.02 17.39 4.32
CA ILE A 228 0.26 16.17 4.12
C ILE A 228 0.97 14.99 4.80
N TRP A 229 2.30 14.94 4.74
CA TRP A 229 3.07 13.87 5.39
C TRP A 229 2.89 13.86 6.91
N MET A 230 2.96 15.04 7.56
CA MET A 230 2.74 15.16 9.00
C MET A 230 1.33 14.76 9.37
N PHE A 231 0.34 15.22 8.60
CA PHE A 231 -1.05 14.85 8.79
C PHE A 231 -1.28 13.33 8.71
N TYR A 232 -0.70 12.65 7.72
CA TYR A 232 -0.77 11.19 7.61
C TYR A 232 -0.07 10.47 8.76
N ARG A 233 1.11 10.93 9.18
CA ARG A 233 1.82 10.38 10.35
C ARG A 233 0.94 10.45 11.59
N ASP A 234 0.29 11.60 11.81
CA ASP A 234 -0.55 11.84 12.99
C ASP A 234 -1.84 11.02 12.92
N LEU A 235 -2.48 10.91 11.74
CA LEU A 235 -3.62 10.03 11.52
C LEU A 235 -3.29 8.54 11.75
N ILE A 236 -2.13 8.08 11.26
CA ILE A 236 -1.67 6.71 11.48
C ILE A 236 -1.44 6.47 12.98
N SER A 237 -0.80 7.43 13.66
CA SER A 237 -0.58 7.37 15.10
C SER A 237 -1.91 7.28 15.86
N LEU A 238 -2.86 8.18 15.54
CA LEU A 238 -4.21 8.19 16.11
C LEU A 238 -4.91 6.84 15.92
N ARG A 239 -4.94 6.32 14.69
CA ARG A 239 -5.53 5.01 14.38
C ARG A 239 -4.93 3.88 15.20
N LYS A 240 -3.62 3.92 15.47
CA LYS A 240 -2.91 2.87 16.22
C LYS A 240 -3.14 2.95 17.72
N GLN A 241 -3.38 4.14 18.25
CA GLN A 241 -3.63 4.36 19.67
C GLN A 241 -5.07 4.02 20.09
N HIS A 242 -6.01 4.09 19.15
CA HIS A 242 -7.44 4.00 19.47
C HIS A 242 -8.13 2.83 18.76
N LYS A 243 -8.60 1.86 19.56
CA LYS A 243 -9.18 0.61 19.06
C LYS A 243 -10.51 0.83 18.35
N ALA A 244 -11.32 1.81 18.76
CA ALA A 244 -12.57 2.14 18.10
C ALA A 244 -12.36 2.48 16.61
N LEU A 245 -11.29 3.20 16.25
CA LEU A 245 -10.95 3.53 14.86
C LEU A 245 -10.56 2.29 14.02
N VAL A 246 -10.20 1.18 14.65
CA VAL A 246 -9.84 -0.07 13.97
C VAL A 246 -11.00 -1.06 13.99
N TYR A 247 -11.49 -1.39 15.19
CA TYR A 247 -12.42 -2.48 15.45
C TYR A 247 -13.82 -2.02 15.82
N GLY A 248 -14.01 -0.74 16.12
CA GLY A 248 -15.30 -0.18 16.52
C GLY A 248 -16.34 -0.32 15.41
N ALA A 249 -17.60 -0.46 15.81
CA ALA A 249 -18.75 -0.47 14.91
C ALA A 249 -18.75 0.81 14.08
N TYR A 250 -18.99 0.66 12.77
CA TYR A 250 -19.16 1.79 11.86
C TYR A 250 -20.65 2.08 11.71
N GLN A 251 -21.02 3.35 11.82
CA GLN A 251 -22.37 3.82 11.53
C GLN A 251 -22.28 5.07 10.65
N LEU A 252 -22.86 4.98 9.45
CA LEU A 252 -23.01 6.13 8.56
C LEU A 252 -24.04 7.10 9.14
N VAL A 253 -23.73 8.39 9.08
CA VAL A 253 -24.55 9.49 9.57
C VAL A 253 -24.97 10.33 8.36
N ASP A 254 -26.26 10.66 8.30
CA ASP A 254 -26.85 11.46 7.22
C ASP A 254 -26.48 10.98 5.79
N PRO A 255 -26.84 9.74 5.41
CA PRO A 255 -26.44 9.13 4.14
C PRO A 255 -26.98 9.85 2.89
N GLN A 256 -27.92 10.78 3.05
CA GLN A 256 -28.53 11.51 1.95
C GLN A 256 -27.82 12.85 1.67
N HIS A 257 -26.91 13.28 2.55
CA HIS A 257 -26.21 14.54 2.35
C HIS A 257 -25.19 14.43 1.22
N GLU A 258 -25.28 15.32 0.23
CA GLU A 258 -24.47 15.26 -0.98
C GLU A 258 -23.02 15.77 -0.76
N SER A 259 -22.85 16.76 0.13
CA SER A 259 -21.54 17.39 0.39
C SER A 259 -20.80 16.87 1.64
N VAL A 260 -21.52 16.38 2.64
CA VAL A 260 -20.95 16.00 3.95
C VAL A 260 -20.98 14.49 4.07
N TYR A 261 -19.81 13.89 4.29
CA TYR A 261 -19.68 12.50 4.65
C TYR A 261 -19.33 12.40 6.13
N ALA A 262 -20.31 11.97 6.93
CA ALA A 262 -20.18 11.84 8.36
C ALA A 262 -20.40 10.40 8.81
N TYR A 263 -19.63 9.92 9.78
CA TYR A 263 -19.83 8.58 10.33
C TYR A 263 -19.21 8.47 11.72
N THR A 264 -19.69 7.50 12.50
CA THR A 264 -19.09 7.16 13.80
C THR A 264 -18.30 5.86 13.76
N ARG A 265 -17.32 5.77 14.65
CA ARG A 265 -16.60 4.55 15.02
C ARG A 265 -16.66 4.37 16.52
N THR A 266 -17.37 3.36 16.99
CA THR A 266 -17.61 3.16 18.43
C THR A 266 -17.12 1.79 18.87
N ASP A 267 -16.28 1.75 19.90
CA ASP A 267 -16.15 0.57 20.75
C ASP A 267 -16.82 0.86 22.11
N GLY A 268 -17.10 -0.16 22.92
CA GLY A 268 -17.86 0.01 24.18
C GLY A 268 -17.27 0.98 25.21
N HIS A 269 -16.14 1.63 24.93
CA HIS A 269 -15.48 2.62 25.77
C HIS A 269 -15.45 4.01 25.16
N GLU A 270 -15.35 4.15 23.84
CA GLU A 270 -15.21 5.45 23.18
C GLU A 270 -15.89 5.48 21.81
N THR A 271 -16.39 6.67 21.45
CA THR A 271 -16.96 6.97 20.15
C THR A 271 -16.12 8.05 19.47
N TYR A 272 -15.75 7.78 18.23
CA TYR A 272 -15.22 8.78 17.30
C TYR A 272 -16.31 9.20 16.34
N PHE A 273 -16.41 10.49 16.08
CA PHE A 273 -17.30 11.05 15.07
C PHE A 273 -16.46 11.79 14.03
N VAL A 274 -16.51 11.31 12.79
CA VAL A 274 -15.75 11.83 11.66
C VAL A 274 -16.71 12.62 10.79
N VAL A 275 -16.37 13.87 10.49
CA VAL A 275 -17.18 14.77 9.67
C VAL A 275 -16.29 15.37 8.60
N LEU A 276 -16.63 15.13 7.34
CA LEU A 276 -15.84 15.54 6.18
C LEU A 276 -16.71 16.32 5.20
N ASN A 277 -16.27 17.51 4.80
CA ASN A 277 -16.79 18.23 3.65
C ASN A 277 -16.00 17.81 2.39
N PHE A 278 -16.71 17.35 1.36
CA PHE A 278 -16.11 16.93 0.09
C PHE A 278 -16.23 17.97 -1.03
N THR A 279 -16.68 19.19 -0.70
CA THR A 279 -16.77 20.31 -1.65
C THR A 279 -15.72 21.38 -1.36
N ASP A 280 -15.50 22.25 -2.34
CA ASP A 280 -14.70 23.47 -2.24
C ASP A 280 -15.50 24.67 -1.69
N ASP A 281 -16.73 24.44 -1.23
CA ASP A 281 -17.62 25.45 -0.66
C ASP A 281 -17.68 25.36 0.88
N LEU A 282 -18.07 26.46 1.51
CA LEU A 282 -18.51 26.45 2.91
C LEU A 282 -19.85 25.72 3.00
N VAL A 283 -19.96 24.76 3.91
CA VAL A 283 -21.19 24.02 4.19
C VAL A 283 -21.62 24.27 5.63
N GLU A 284 -22.82 24.82 5.82
CA GLU A 284 -23.53 24.75 7.10
C GLU A 284 -24.26 23.41 7.17
N TRP A 285 -23.87 22.55 8.10
CA TRP A 285 -24.49 21.23 8.27
C TRP A 285 -25.29 21.13 9.57
N ASP A 286 -26.55 20.70 9.47
CA ASP A 286 -27.39 20.42 10.63
C ASP A 286 -26.92 19.13 11.31
N THR A 287 -26.32 19.27 12.49
CA THR A 287 -25.80 18.12 13.24
C THR A 287 -26.97 17.30 13.80
N PRO A 288 -27.06 15.98 13.51
CA PRO A 288 -28.10 15.12 14.07
C PRO A 288 -28.12 15.16 15.60
N VAL A 289 -29.32 15.12 16.19
CA VAL A 289 -29.54 15.39 17.62
C VAL A 289 -28.73 14.44 18.51
N GLU A 290 -28.61 13.18 18.11
CA GLU A 290 -27.85 12.12 18.78
C GLU A 290 -26.33 12.35 18.83
N HIS A 291 -25.82 13.23 17.97
CA HIS A 291 -24.40 13.58 17.88
C HIS A 291 -24.08 14.96 18.45
N ARG A 292 -25.06 15.68 18.99
CA ARG A 292 -24.85 16.96 19.68
C ARG A 292 -24.24 16.76 21.07
N GLY A 293 -23.69 17.83 21.63
CA GLY A 293 -23.10 17.87 22.97
C GLY A 293 -21.58 18.05 22.96
N VAL A 294 -20.94 17.74 24.08
CA VAL A 294 -19.50 17.99 24.27
C VAL A 294 -18.66 16.89 23.60
N TRP A 295 -17.74 17.31 22.75
CA TRP A 295 -16.77 16.45 22.07
C TRP A 295 -15.38 17.04 22.13
N SER A 296 -14.36 16.21 22.29
CA SER A 296 -12.97 16.63 22.12
C SER A 296 -12.58 16.53 20.65
N VAL A 297 -12.06 17.61 20.05
CA VAL A 297 -11.46 17.55 18.69
C VAL A 297 -10.10 16.89 18.78
N VAL A 298 -9.92 15.76 18.09
CA VAL A 298 -8.68 14.97 18.17
C VAL A 298 -7.73 15.26 17.01
N ILE A 299 -8.29 15.53 15.82
CA ILE A 299 -7.50 15.96 14.65
C ILE A 299 -8.38 16.71 13.66
N SER A 300 -7.79 17.70 12.98
CA SER A 300 -8.40 18.45 11.87
C SER A 300 -7.33 18.79 10.83
N ASN A 301 -7.69 18.78 9.54
CA ASN A 301 -6.77 19.12 8.44
C ASN A 301 -6.42 20.61 8.35
N PHE A 302 -7.26 21.50 8.89
CA PHE A 302 -7.02 22.94 8.93
C PHE A 302 -6.78 23.49 10.35
N GLY A 303 -6.37 22.64 11.28
CA GLY A 303 -5.89 23.11 12.59
C GLY A 303 -6.96 23.67 13.52
N ARG A 304 -8.23 23.27 13.37
CA ARG A 304 -9.34 23.67 14.27
C ARG A 304 -9.26 23.07 15.70
N ALA A 305 -8.10 22.55 16.09
CA ALA A 305 -7.92 21.85 17.36
C ALA A 305 -7.64 22.83 18.50
N THR A 306 -8.69 23.30 19.17
CA THR A 306 -8.59 23.91 20.51
C THR A 306 -9.79 23.53 21.35
N LEU A 307 -9.53 22.76 22.43
CA LEU A 307 -10.43 22.40 23.55
C LEU A 307 -11.77 21.74 23.15
N ASP A 308 -12.45 21.17 24.14
CA ASP A 308 -13.74 20.53 23.93
C ASP A 308 -14.71 21.48 23.20
N GLN A 309 -15.28 21.03 22.10
CA GLN A 309 -16.30 21.74 21.35
C GLN A 309 -17.67 21.20 21.72
N GLU A 310 -18.57 22.10 22.09
CA GLU A 310 -19.99 21.79 22.14
C GLU A 310 -20.53 21.79 20.70
N LEU A 311 -20.74 20.58 20.15
CA LEU A 311 -21.44 20.41 18.88
C LEU A 311 -22.91 20.75 19.10
N GLY A 312 -23.29 21.95 18.67
CA GLY A 312 -24.65 22.48 18.73
C GLY A 312 -25.54 21.92 17.62
N ALA A 313 -26.58 22.69 17.25
CA ALA A 313 -27.50 22.28 16.20
C ALA A 313 -26.89 22.30 14.80
N LYS A 314 -25.87 23.15 14.59
CA LYS A 314 -25.18 23.36 13.32
C LYS A 314 -23.68 23.35 13.51
N ILE A 315 -22.97 22.90 12.48
CA ILE A 315 -21.52 23.05 12.34
C ILE A 315 -21.22 23.68 10.99
N GLU A 316 -20.31 24.66 10.98
CA GLU A 316 -19.78 25.24 9.75
C GLU A 316 -18.52 24.48 9.33
N LEU A 317 -18.54 23.91 8.13
CA LEU A 317 -17.42 23.19 7.52
C LEU A 317 -16.90 24.02 6.35
N GLY A 318 -15.67 24.49 6.44
CA GLY A 318 -14.97 25.15 5.34
C GLY A 318 -14.70 24.20 4.17
N PRO A 319 -14.23 24.74 3.03
CA PRO A 319 -13.84 23.96 1.86
C PRO A 319 -12.91 22.80 2.21
N PHE A 320 -13.32 21.57 1.89
CA PHE A 320 -12.60 20.33 2.17
C PHE A 320 -12.25 20.08 3.65
N ASP A 321 -12.98 20.67 4.59
CA ASP A 321 -12.76 20.44 6.01
C ASP A 321 -12.94 18.97 6.39
N GLY A 322 -12.00 18.46 7.19
CA GLY A 322 -12.12 17.17 7.84
C GLY A 322 -11.83 17.31 9.33
N ILE A 323 -12.77 16.87 10.16
CA ILE A 323 -12.66 16.96 11.62
C ILE A 323 -13.00 15.59 12.23
N ILE A 324 -12.19 15.14 13.18
CA ILE A 324 -12.44 13.94 13.96
C ILE A 324 -12.63 14.34 15.42
N PHE A 325 -13.80 14.05 15.93
CA PHE A 325 -14.23 14.24 17.32
C PHE A 325 -14.13 12.94 18.10
N ARG A 326 -13.94 13.02 19.42
CA ARG A 326 -13.96 11.89 20.35
C ARG A 326 -14.84 12.22 21.56
N ARG A 327 -15.55 11.19 22.02
CA ARG A 327 -16.33 11.19 23.26
C ARG A 327 -16.17 9.85 23.96
N GLU A 328 -15.90 9.87 25.26
CA GLU A 328 -15.88 8.65 26.08
C GLU A 328 -17.33 8.19 26.33
N SER A 329 -17.53 6.87 26.33
CA SER A 329 -18.82 6.28 26.69
C SER A 329 -18.90 6.29 28.22
N GLY A 330 -19.94 6.92 28.76
CA GLY A 330 -20.18 7.05 30.21
C GLY A 330 -20.61 5.75 30.89
#